data_AF-F0SRW3-F1
#
_entry.id   AF-F0SRW3-F1
#
_cell.length_a   1.000
_cell.length_b   1.000
_cell.length_c   1.000
_cell.angle_alpha   90.00
_cell.angle_beta   90.00
_cell.angle_gamma   90.00
#
_symmetry.space_group_name_H-M   'P 1'
#
loop_
_entity.id
_entity.type
_entity.pdbx_description
1 polymer ?
#
loop_
_entity_poly.entity_id
_entity_poly.type
_entity_poly.pdbx_seq_one_letter_code
_entity_poly.pdbx_strand_id
1 'polypeptide(L)' 'MSTDNRISVELTSRQQNLLLEGLRYIRSSVKLRREEPTPDTLAVRREQLDEIQQLASLIEGNSHAEMAVR' A
#
# COMPACT_ATOMS: atom_id res chain seq x y z
N MET A 1 19.21 8.94 11.14
CA MET A 1 18.33 10.13 11.19
C MET A 1 16.94 9.64 10.81
N SER A 2 15.95 9.69 11.71
CA SER A 2 14.60 9.25 11.37
C SER A 2 13.93 10.29 10.48
N THR A 3 13.77 9.99 9.20
CA THR A 3 12.97 10.75 8.23
C THR A 3 11.50 10.34 8.33
N ASP A 4 10.94 10.31 9.54
CA ASP A 4 9.53 9.93 9.74
C ASP A 4 8.65 11.17 9.49
N ASN A 5 8.61 11.61 8.23
CA ASN A 5 7.73 12.68 7.79
C ASN A 5 6.33 12.11 7.52
N ARG A 6 5.49 12.10 8.56
CA ARG A 6 4.13 11.57 8.48
C ARG A 6 3.21 12.62 7.85
N ILE A 7 2.56 12.25 6.75
CA ILE A 7 1.57 13.10 6.07
C ILE A 7 0.16 12.62 6.48
N SER A 8 -0.64 13.51 7.05
CA SER A 8 -2.07 13.27 7.28
C SER A 8 -2.86 13.88 6.14
N VAL A 9 -3.69 13.08 5.46
CA VAL A 9 -4.58 13.53 4.39
C VAL A 9 -6.01 13.09 4.66
N GLU A 10 -6.96 14.00 4.47
CA GLU A 10 -8.37 13.65 4.40
C GLU A 10 -8.70 13.21 2.97
N LEU A 11 -9.37 12.06 2.85
CA LEU A 11 -9.72 11.47 1.57
C LEU A 11 -11.22 11.24 1.52
N THR A 12 -11.84 11.60 0.42
CA THR A 12 -13.20 11.12 0.12
C THR A 12 -13.17 9.61 -0.11
N SER A 13 -14.30 8.93 0.12
CA SER A 13 -14.42 7.48 -0.13
C SER A 13 -14.10 7.12 -1.59
N ARG A 14 -14.35 8.03 -2.55
CA ARG A 14 -13.94 7.84 -3.95
C ARG A 14 -12.42 7.84 -4.11
N GLN A 15 -11.72 8.79 -3.50
CA GLN A 15 -10.25 8.86 -3.55
C GLN A 15 -9.62 7.66 -2.85
N GLN A 16 -10.21 7.23 -1.74
CA GLN A 16 -9.80 6.03 -1.02
C GLN A 16 -9.88 4.77 -1.90
N ASN A 17 -11.00 4.57 -2.59
CA ASN A 17 -11.16 3.45 -3.53
C ASN A 17 -10.15 3.51 -4.67
N LEU A 18 -9.93 4.69 -5.27
CA LEU A 18 -8.93 4.89 -6.32
C LEU A 18 -7.52 4.54 -5.84
N LEU A 19 -7.15 4.93 -4.61
CA LEU A 19 -5.85 4.58 -4.03
C LEU A 19 -5.71 3.07 -3.82
N LEU A 20 -6.76 2.41 -3.29
CA LEU A 20 -6.75 0.96 -3.11
C LEU A 20 -6.62 0.20 -4.45
N GLU A 21 -7.30 0.67 -5.50
CA GLU A 21 -7.14 0.12 -6.86
C GLU A 21 -5.71 0.31 -7.38
N GLY A 22 -5.13 1.50 -7.19
CA GLY A 22 -3.74 1.80 -7.53
C GLY A 22 -2.75 0.87 -6.81
N LEU A 23 -2.93 0.66 -5.50
CA LEU A 23 -2.10 -0.25 -4.71
C LEU A 23 -2.21 -1.70 -5.21
N ARG A 24 -3.40 -2.16 -5.62
CA ARG A 24 -3.58 -3.49 -6.23
C ARG A 24 -2.82 -3.64 -7.55
N TYR A 25 -2.80 -2.59 -8.38
CA TYR A 25 -2.03 -2.57 -9.62
C TYR A 25 -0.52 -2.65 -9.33
N ILE A 26 -0.02 -1.83 -8.40
CA ILE A 26 1.41 -1.82 -8.03
C ILE A 26 1.81 -3.18 -7.46
N ARG A 27 1.01 -3.77 -6.56
CA ARG A 27 1.25 -5.12 -6.02
C ARG A 27 1.41 -6.16 -7.14
N SER A 28 0.54 -6.09 -8.14
CA SER A 28 0.59 -6.99 -9.30
C SER A 28 1.85 -6.75 -10.13
N SER A 29 2.21 -5.49 -10.39
CA SER A 29 3.43 -5.11 -11.09
C SER A 29 4.69 -5.65 -10.40
N VAL A 30 4.80 -5.51 -9.07
CA VAL A 30 5.92 -6.03 -8.27
C VAL A 30 6.03 -7.56 -8.39
N LYS A 31 4.90 -8.27 -8.34
CA LYS A 31 4.88 -9.74 -8.52
C LYS A 31 5.28 -10.20 -9.93
N LEU A 32 5.04 -9.36 -10.93
CA LEU A 32 5.31 -9.68 -12.34
C LEU A 32 6.69 -9.19 -12.82
N ARG A 33 7.52 -8.62 -11.93
CA ARG A 33 8.86 -8.17 -12.31
C ARG A 33 9.71 -9.32 -12.83
N ARG A 34 10.25 -9.12 -14.04
CA ARG A 34 11.20 -10.00 -14.70
C ARG A 34 12.61 -9.64 -14.25
N GLU A 35 12.94 -9.98 -13.02
CA GLU A 35 14.29 -9.90 -12.46
C GLU A 35 14.71 -11.29 -12.00
N GLU A 36 16.01 -11.57 -12.04
CA GLU A 36 16.56 -12.84 -11.58
C GLU A 36 16.26 -13.01 -10.08
N PRO A 37 15.72 -14.17 -9.64
CA PRO A 37 15.42 -14.42 -8.24
C PRO A 37 16.69 -14.76 -7.47
N THR A 38 17.41 -13.72 -7.03
CA THR A 38 18.50 -13.84 -6.06
C THR A 38 17.94 -13.63 -4.64
N PRO A 39 18.67 -14.04 -3.59
CA PRO A 39 18.24 -13.78 -2.21
C PRO A 39 17.94 -12.29 -1.96
N ASP A 40 18.77 -11.40 -2.51
CA ASP A 40 18.61 -9.95 -2.35
C ASP A 40 17.38 -9.42 -3.08
N THR A 41 17.14 -9.82 -4.34
CA THR A 41 15.96 -9.35 -5.09
C THR A 41 14.67 -9.88 -4.48
N LEU A 42 14.67 -11.09 -3.94
CA LEU A 42 13.55 -11.65 -3.19
C LEU A 42 13.29 -10.90 -1.88
N ALA A 43 14.35 -10.52 -1.15
CA ALA A 43 14.22 -9.75 0.09
C ALA A 43 13.62 -8.36 -0.18
N VAL A 44 14.14 -7.64 -1.17
CA VAL A 44 13.61 -6.32 -1.59
C VAL A 44 12.16 -6.45 -2.07
N ARG A 45 11.84 -7.48 -2.84
CA ARG A 45 10.47 -7.70 -3.31
C ARG A 45 9.51 -7.97 -2.15
N ARG A 46 9.93 -8.75 -1.15
CA ARG A 46 9.13 -9.03 0.05
C ARG A 46 8.86 -7.74 0.83
N GLU A 47 9.89 -6.95 1.08
CA GLU A 47 9.78 -5.66 1.77
C GLU A 47 8.78 -4.72 1.06
N GLN A 48 8.89 -4.59 -0.27
CA GLN A 48 7.96 -3.77 -1.05
C GLN A 48 6.51 -4.28 -0.97
N LEU A 49 6.30 -5.60 -1.00
CA LEU A 49 4.97 -6.18 -0.88
C LEU A 49 4.37 -5.97 0.51
N ASP A 50 5.20 -6.04 1.55
CA ASP A 50 4.79 -5.80 2.93
C ASP A 50 4.41 -4.33 3.14
N GLU A 51 5.19 -3.38 2.61
CA GLU A 51 4.85 -1.95 2.64
C GLU A 51 3.52 -1.65 1.94
N ILE A 52 3.30 -2.21 0.74
CA ILE A 52 2.04 -2.04 0.00
C ILE A 52 0.87 -2.60 0.81
N GLN A 53 1.05 -3.75 1.47
CA GLN A 53 0.02 -4.35 2.30
C GLN A 53 -0.30 -3.48 3.52
N GLN A 54 0.72 -2.93 4.19
CA GLN A 54 0.53 -2.03 5.33
C GLN A 54 -0.22 -0.76 4.91
N LEU A 55 0.15 -0.16 3.76
CA LEU A 55 -0.55 1.01 3.22
C LEU A 55 -2.01 0.72 2.89
N ALA A 56 -2.29 -0.42 2.24
CA ALA A 56 -3.65 -0.83 1.94
C ALA A 56 -4.48 -0.99 3.22
N SER A 57 -3.93 -1.64 4.24
CA SER A 57 -4.60 -1.83 5.53
C SER A 57 -4.85 -0.52 6.28
N LEU A 58 -3.94 0.45 6.20
CA LEU A 58 -4.17 1.79 6.78
C LEU A 58 -5.32 2.52 6.08
N ILE A 59 -5.34 2.45 4.75
CA ILE A 59 -6.39 3.08 3.94
C ILE A 59 -7.74 2.38 4.18
N GLU A 60 -7.78 1.05 4.26
CA GLU A 60 -9.01 0.28 4.58
C GLU A 60 -9.47 0.48 6.03
N GLY A 61 -8.56 0.57 7.00
CA GLY A 61 -8.90 0.88 8.39
C GLY A 61 -9.64 2.20 8.55
N ASN A 62 -9.26 3.21 7.75
CA ASN A 62 -9.96 4.49 7.70
C ASN A 62 -11.34 4.39 7.00
N SER A 63 -11.54 3.48 6.03
CA SER A 63 -12.82 3.35 5.32
C SER A 63 -13.90 2.75 6.22
N HIS A 64 -13.52 1.75 7.02
CA HIS A 64 -14.44 1.10 7.94
C HIS A 64 -14.89 2.02 9.08
N ALA A 65 -14.02 2.93 9.53
CA ALA A 65 -14.38 3.94 10.52
C ALA A 65 -15.45 4.93 9.99
N GLU A 66 -15.35 5.35 8.73
CA GLU A 66 -16.32 6.27 8.12
C GLU A 66 -17.70 5.61 7.88
N MET A 67 -17.71 4.31 7.54
CA MET A 67 -18.95 3.54 7.36
C MET A 67 -19.68 3.23 8.67
N ALA A 68 -18.97 3.05 9.79
CA ALA A 68 -19.56 2.75 11.09
C ALA A 68 -20.23 3.96 11.78
N VAL A 69 -19.98 5.17 11.28
CA VAL A 69 -20.51 6.43 11.83
C VAL A 69 -21.77 6.92 11.10
N ARG A 70 -22.14 6.29 9.97
CA ARG A 70 -23.38 6.55 9.23
C ARG A 70 -24.49 5.57 9.60
#